data_AF-A0A0F0FRX2-F1
#
_entry.id   AF-A0A0F0FRX2-F1
#
_cell.length_a   1.000
_cell.length_b   1.000
_cell.length_c   1.000
_cell.angle_alpha   90.00
_cell.angle_beta   90.00
_cell.angle_gamma   90.00
#
_symmetry.space_group_name_H-M   'P 1'
#
loop_
_entity.id
_entity.type
_entity.pdbx_description
1 polymer ?
#
loop_
_entity_poly.entity_id
_entity_poly.type
_entity_poly.pdbx_seq_one_letter_code
_entity_poly.pdbx_strand_id
1 'polypeptide(L)'
;MMGRKPSARQAWQVALGLAAVALGLWAGVAFAEVAEPASSMEAAHCGDLIAIVRDSLDREVAVSCGRSGASSCSERKRALLAITTYIQQRTAAGGDDCETLLEVNRRLRALPARH
;
A
#
# COMPACT_ATOMS: atom_id res chain seq x y z
N MET A 1 -14.00 -55.36 -8.27
CA MET A 1 -14.47 -54.31 -9.20
C MET A 1 -15.96 -54.12 -9.00
N MET A 2 -16.39 -53.08 -8.28
CA MET A 2 -17.80 -52.68 -8.22
C MET A 2 -17.88 -51.16 -8.39
N GLY A 3 -18.35 -50.73 -9.57
CA GLY A 3 -18.66 -49.33 -9.87
C GLY A 3 -19.94 -48.91 -9.17
N ARG A 4 -19.83 -47.92 -8.27
CA ARG A 4 -21.00 -47.26 -7.66
C ARG A 4 -21.54 -46.22 -8.63
N LYS A 5 -22.74 -46.44 -9.15
CA LYS A 5 -23.53 -45.41 -9.84
C LYS A 5 -23.87 -44.28 -8.86
N PRO A 6 -23.58 -43.01 -9.15
CA PRO A 6 -24.02 -41.91 -8.31
C PRO A 6 -25.55 -41.76 -8.39
N SER A 7 -26.17 -41.62 -7.22
CA SER A 7 -27.62 -41.48 -7.07
C SER A 7 -28.09 -40.09 -7.50
N ALA A 8 -29.33 -39.99 -8.01
CA ALA A 8 -29.94 -38.77 -8.54
C ALA A 8 -29.90 -37.57 -7.57
N ARG A 9 -29.79 -37.82 -6.26
CA ARG A 9 -29.61 -36.80 -5.22
C ARG A 9 -28.26 -36.08 -5.29
N GLN A 10 -27.22 -36.77 -5.77
CA GLN A 10 -25.86 -36.22 -5.89
C GLN A 10 -25.72 -35.30 -7.11
N ALA A 11 -26.49 -35.56 -8.17
CA ALA A 11 -26.59 -34.66 -9.33
C ALA A 11 -27.31 -33.34 -8.98
N TRP A 12 -28.31 -33.40 -8.09
CA TRP A 12 -29.04 -32.21 -7.63
C TRP A 12 -28.18 -31.27 -6.78
N GLN A 13 -27.25 -31.80 -5.97
CA GLN A 13 -26.38 -30.97 -5.12
C GLN A 13 -25.31 -30.19 -5.92
N VAL A 14 -24.85 -30.72 -7.06
CA VAL A 14 -23.89 -30.01 -7.93
C VAL A 14 -24.57 -28.88 -8.72
N ALA A 15 -25.84 -29.08 -9.13
CA ALA A 15 -26.59 -28.06 -9.84
C ALA A 15 -26.92 -26.82 -8.98
N LEU A 16 -27.14 -26.99 -7.67
CA LEU A 16 -27.36 -25.86 -6.75
C LEU A 16 -26.09 -25.07 -6.41
N GLY A 17 -24.89 -25.68 -6.53
CA GLY A 17 -23.62 -24.99 -6.26
C GLY A 17 -23.21 -23.99 -7.36
N LEU A 18 -23.62 -24.23 -8.61
CA LEU A 18 -23.20 -23.42 -9.77
C LEU A 18 -24.10 -22.20 -10.05
N ALA A 19 -25.28 -22.11 -9.43
CA ALA A 19 -26.16 -20.95 -9.58
C ALA A 19 -25.85 -19.80 -8.60
N ALA A 20 -25.17 -20.06 -7.48
CA ALA A 20 -24.83 -19.04 -6.49
C ALA A 20 -23.68 -18.10 -6.92
N VAL A 21 -22.86 -18.51 -7.89
CA VAL A 21 -21.73 -17.68 -8.38
C VAL A 21 -22.17 -16.65 -9.44
N ALA A 22 -23.34 -16.83 -10.07
CA ALA A 22 -23.79 -15.98 -11.18
C ALA A 22 -24.71 -14.79 -10.78
N LEU A 23 -25.17 -14.71 -9.53
CA LEU A 23 -26.07 -13.65 -9.04
C LEU A 23 -25.46 -12.76 -7.95
N GLY A 24 -24.20 -13.01 -7.53
CA GLY A 24 -23.51 -12.24 -6.50
C GLY A 24 -22.84 -10.94 -6.97
N LEU A 25 -23.00 -10.54 -8.24
CA LEU A 25 -22.26 -9.38 -8.79
C LEU A 25 -22.98 -8.03 -8.70
N TRP A 26 -24.24 -7.94 -8.27
CA TRP A 26 -24.98 -6.66 -8.28
C TRP A 26 -25.99 -6.56 -7.12
N ALA A 27 -25.51 -6.40 -5.89
CA ALA A 27 -26.28 -5.77 -4.82
C ALA A 27 -25.29 -5.25 -3.78
N GLY A 28 -25.14 -3.94 -3.72
CA GLY A 28 -24.19 -3.25 -2.86
C GLY A 28 -24.32 -3.70 -1.41
N VAL A 29 -23.18 -4.07 -0.83
CA VAL A 29 -23.01 -4.07 0.61
C VAL A 29 -23.23 -2.63 1.05
N ALA A 30 -24.42 -2.34 1.57
CA ALA A 30 -24.64 -1.19 2.42
C ALA A 30 -23.78 -1.43 3.65
N PHE A 31 -22.58 -0.85 3.67
CA PHE A 31 -21.78 -0.76 4.87
C PHE A 31 -22.58 0.11 5.83
N ALA A 32 -23.21 -0.52 6.81
CA ALA A 32 -23.55 0.15 8.05
C ALA A 32 -22.22 0.52 8.70
N GLU A 33 -21.71 1.68 8.34
CA GLU A 33 -20.56 2.33 8.94
C GLU A 33 -20.90 2.63 10.40
N VAL A 34 -20.60 1.65 11.25
CA VAL A 34 -20.41 1.84 12.68
C VAL A 34 -19.24 2.81 12.80
N ALA A 35 -19.57 4.09 12.94
CA ALA A 35 -18.63 5.14 13.28
C ALA A 35 -18.15 4.90 14.72
N GLU A 36 -17.05 4.16 14.88
CA GLU A 36 -16.20 4.04 16.07
C GLU A 36 -14.75 3.75 15.59
N PRO A 37 -13.71 4.12 16.35
CA PRO A 37 -12.68 5.07 15.96
C PRO A 37 -11.67 4.52 14.92
N ALA A 38 -11.95 4.70 13.64
CA ALA A 38 -11.02 4.48 12.54
C ALA A 38 -9.71 5.31 12.67
N SER A 39 -9.76 6.41 13.43
CA SER A 39 -8.71 7.43 13.45
C SER A 39 -7.39 7.00 14.11
N SER A 40 -7.39 6.05 15.05
CA SER A 40 -6.16 5.65 15.76
C SER A 40 -5.45 4.47 15.10
N MET A 41 -6.19 3.53 14.52
CA MET A 41 -5.60 2.39 13.79
C MET A 41 -5.04 2.82 12.44
N GLU A 42 -5.73 3.70 11.71
CA GLU A 42 -5.20 4.28 10.46
C GLU A 42 -3.99 5.18 10.70
N ALA A 43 -3.99 6.00 11.75
CA ALA A 43 -2.82 6.80 12.13
C ALA A 43 -1.62 5.90 12.49
N ALA A 44 -1.83 4.82 13.25
CA ALA A 44 -0.77 3.86 13.57
C ALA A 44 -0.21 3.20 12.30
N HIS A 45 -1.06 2.84 11.34
CA HIS A 45 -0.64 2.26 10.07
C HIS A 45 0.16 3.24 9.20
N CYS A 46 -0.24 4.52 9.16
CA CYS A 46 0.51 5.56 8.46
C CYS A 46 1.87 5.83 9.13
N GLY A 47 1.95 5.81 10.46
CA GLY A 47 3.19 5.93 11.21
C GLY A 47 4.19 4.80 10.89
N ASP A 48 3.72 3.56 10.83
CA ASP A 48 4.52 2.41 10.43
C ASP A 48 5.07 2.55 9.00
N LEU A 49 4.22 3.00 8.07
CA LEU A 49 4.63 3.24 6.68
C LEU A 49 5.64 4.38 6.58
N ILE A 50 5.49 5.45 7.37
CA ILE A 50 6.50 6.51 7.46
C ILE A 50 7.84 5.95 7.91
N ALA A 51 7.86 5.08 8.94
CA ALA A 51 9.10 4.47 9.42
C ALA A 51 9.79 3.64 8.32
N ILE A 52 9.02 2.83 7.59
CA ILE A 52 9.53 2.04 6.45
C ILE A 52 10.09 2.94 5.35
N VAL A 53 9.37 4.02 5.00
CA VAL A 53 9.83 4.96 3.96
C VAL A 53 11.10 5.66 4.40
N ARG A 54 11.23 6.06 5.67
CA ARG A 54 12.46 6.68 6.19
C ARG A 54 13.66 5.74 6.09
N ASP A 55 13.52 4.49 6.55
CA ASP A 55 14.59 3.48 6.45
C ASP A 55 15.00 3.25 4.98
N SER A 56 14.03 3.18 4.07
CA SER A 56 14.29 3.05 2.63
C SER A 56 15.02 4.27 2.05
N LEU A 57 14.62 5.49 2.42
CA LEU A 57 15.26 6.73 2.01
C LEU A 57 16.72 6.80 2.52
N ASP A 58 16.96 6.45 3.77
CA ASP A 58 18.30 6.46 4.37
C ASP A 58 19.22 5.48 3.66
N ARG A 59 18.72 4.28 3.31
CA ARG A 59 19.46 3.30 2.49
C ARG A 59 19.77 3.82 1.10
N GLU A 60 18.80 4.43 0.42
CA GLU A 60 18.98 4.96 -0.93
C GLU A 60 19.98 6.14 -0.94
N VAL A 61 19.94 7.00 0.08
CA VAL A 61 20.90 8.10 0.25
C VAL A 61 22.29 7.57 0.58
N ALA A 62 22.43 6.45 1.28
CA ALA A 62 23.74 5.85 1.56
C ALA A 62 24.44 5.34 0.29
N VAL A 63 23.70 5.09 -0.80
CA VAL A 63 24.28 4.70 -2.09
C VAL A 63 25.15 5.83 -2.64
N SER A 64 26.35 5.46 -3.08
CA SER A 64 27.30 6.38 -3.71
C SER A 64 26.97 6.56 -5.18
N CYS A 65 27.06 7.81 -5.67
CA CYS A 65 26.90 8.07 -7.08
C CYS A 65 28.10 7.54 -7.86
N GLY A 66 27.83 6.69 -8.84
CA GLY A 66 28.84 6.22 -9.78
C GLY A 66 29.39 7.35 -10.66
N ARG A 67 30.50 7.07 -11.35
CA ARG A 67 31.20 8.07 -12.18
C ARG A 67 30.41 8.47 -13.44
N SER A 68 29.59 7.56 -13.97
CA SER A 68 28.61 7.85 -15.01
C SER A 68 27.30 8.32 -14.36
N GLY A 69 26.72 9.43 -14.84
CA GLY A 69 25.47 9.96 -14.28
C GLY A 69 25.60 10.64 -12.91
N ALA A 70 26.81 11.08 -12.53
CA ALA A 70 27.05 11.68 -11.21
C ALA A 70 26.16 12.91 -10.93
N SER A 71 25.86 13.74 -11.94
CA SER A 71 25.00 14.91 -11.79
C SER A 71 23.55 14.54 -11.49
N SER A 72 22.93 13.66 -12.29
CA SER A 72 21.55 13.20 -12.11
C SER A 72 21.38 12.39 -10.82
N CYS A 73 22.36 11.55 -10.47
CA CYS A 73 22.38 10.86 -9.19
C CYS A 73 22.48 11.85 -8.02
N SER A 74 23.37 12.86 -8.08
CA SER A 74 23.51 13.84 -7.01
C SER A 74 22.25 14.70 -6.83
N GLU A 75 21.54 15.00 -7.91
CA GLU A 75 20.27 15.72 -7.89
C GLU A 75 19.17 14.88 -7.26
N ARG A 76 19.03 13.62 -7.69
CA ARG A 76 18.10 12.67 -7.07
C ARG A 76 18.39 12.49 -5.59
N LYS A 77 19.66 12.36 -5.19
CA LYS A 77 20.08 12.25 -3.78
C LYS A 77 19.74 13.49 -2.97
N ARG A 78 19.93 14.70 -3.52
CA ARG A 78 19.48 15.96 -2.90
C ARG A 78 17.96 15.97 -2.69
N ALA A 79 17.18 15.50 -3.66
CA ALA A 79 15.74 15.42 -3.53
C ALA A 79 15.31 14.40 -2.46
N LEU A 80 15.96 13.23 -2.38
CA LEU A 80 15.70 12.23 -1.34
C LEU A 80 16.04 12.76 0.08
N LEU A 81 17.14 13.50 0.22
CA LEU A 81 17.51 14.18 1.47
C LEU A 81 16.45 15.22 1.87
N ALA A 82 15.91 15.96 0.91
CA ALA A 82 14.84 16.93 1.17
C ALA A 82 13.54 16.25 1.65
N ILE A 83 13.19 15.09 1.11
CA ILE A 83 12.05 14.28 1.59
C ILE A 83 12.31 13.79 3.01
N THR A 84 13.50 13.28 3.29
CA THR A 84 13.88 12.79 4.63
C THR A 84 13.80 13.91 5.67
N THR A 85 14.30 15.10 5.32
CA THR A 85 14.24 16.29 6.18
C THR A 85 12.80 16.72 6.43
N TYR A 86 11.93 16.67 5.41
CA TYR A 86 10.51 16.98 5.55
C TYR A 86 9.82 16.04 6.54
N ILE A 87 10.07 14.74 6.43
CA ILE A 87 9.50 13.75 7.37
C ILE A 87 9.97 14.05 8.80
N GLN A 88 11.27 14.30 8.99
CA GLN A 88 11.83 14.65 10.31
C GLN A 88 11.14 15.88 10.92
N GLN A 89 10.98 16.96 10.15
CA GLN A 89 10.32 18.18 10.61
C GLN A 89 8.85 17.94 10.96
N ARG A 90 8.13 17.18 10.15
CA ARG A 90 6.71 16.86 10.38
C ARG A 90 6.51 15.99 11.61
N THR A 91 7.29 14.92 11.76
CA THR A 91 7.23 14.05 12.94
C THR A 91 7.60 14.82 14.21
N ALA A 92 8.63 15.66 14.17
CA ALA A 92 9.04 16.48 15.33
C ALA A 92 7.97 17.51 15.74
N ALA A 93 7.18 18.00 14.77
CA ALA A 93 6.07 18.91 15.02
C ALA A 93 4.77 18.19 15.43
N GLY A 94 4.76 16.84 15.54
CA GLY A 94 3.54 16.07 15.80
C GLY A 94 2.50 16.18 14.69
N GLY A 95 2.94 16.36 13.44
CA GLY A 95 2.05 16.44 12.28
C GLY A 95 1.36 15.11 12.00
N ASP A 96 0.18 15.17 11.36
CA ASP A 96 -0.57 13.97 10.97
C ASP A 96 0.26 13.06 10.04
N ASP A 97 0.36 11.78 10.41
CA ASP A 97 1.19 10.80 9.71
C ASP A 97 0.63 10.45 8.33
N CYS A 98 -0.69 10.37 8.17
CA CYS A 98 -1.29 10.03 6.88
C CYS A 98 -1.13 11.17 5.87
N GLU A 99 -1.34 12.42 6.28
CA GLU A 99 -1.08 13.61 5.47
C GLU A 99 0.41 13.73 5.12
N THR A 100 1.28 13.43 6.08
CA THR A 100 2.73 13.42 5.85
C THR A 100 3.11 12.36 4.82
N LEU A 101 2.54 11.15 4.90
CA LEU A 101 2.77 10.06 3.96
C LEU A 101 2.25 10.38 2.55
N LEU A 102 1.08 11.01 2.42
CA LEU A 102 0.53 11.44 1.14
C LEU A 102 1.46 12.44 0.45
N GLU A 103 1.95 13.44 1.19
CA GLU A 103 2.88 14.43 0.66
C GLU A 103 4.25 13.80 0.30
N VAL A 104 4.74 12.88 1.12
CA VAL A 104 5.94 12.10 0.79
C VAL A 104 5.74 11.31 -0.50
N ASN A 105 4.59 10.66 -0.70
CA ASN A 105 4.30 9.93 -1.93
C ASN A 105 4.32 10.84 -3.16
N ARG A 106 3.73 12.05 -3.07
CA ARG A 106 3.79 13.04 -4.15
C ARG A 106 5.23 13.42 -4.50
N ARG A 107 6.06 13.71 -3.49
CA ARG A 107 7.48 14.07 -3.71
C ARG A 107 8.29 12.93 -4.30
N LEU A 108 8.04 11.69 -3.84
CA LEU A 108 8.68 10.49 -4.39
C LEU A 108 8.35 10.30 -5.88
N ARG A 109 7.10 10.56 -6.29
CA ARG A 109 6.68 10.49 -7.70
C ARG A 109 7.29 11.61 -8.56
N ALA A 110 7.59 12.75 -7.95
CA ALA A 110 8.24 13.89 -8.61
C ALA A 110 9.78 13.75 -8.70
N LEU A 111 10.36 12.65 -8.20
CA LEU A 111 11.81 12.45 -8.26
C LEU A 111 12.29 12.30 -9.72
N PRO A 112 13.50 12.81 -10.03
CA PRO A 112 14.17 12.51 -11.29
C PRO A 112 14.28 10.99 -11.49
N ALA A 113 14.14 10.50 -12.72
CA ALA A 113 14.20 9.07 -13.03
C ALA A 113 15.51 8.41 -12.55
N ARG A 114 15.47 7.10 -12.27
CA ARG A 114 16.69 6.34 -11.99
C ARG A 114 17.47 6.22 -13.31
N HIS A 115 18.73 6.64 -13.30
CA HIS A 115 19.66 6.55 -14.43
C HIS A 115 20.88 5.72 -14.01
#